data_AF-A0A1C5YQ31-F1
#
_entry.id   AF-A0A1C5YQ31-F1
#
_cell.length_a   1.000
_cell.length_b   1.000
_cell.length_c   1.000
_cell.angle_alpha   90.00
_cell.angle_beta   90.00
_cell.angle_gamma   90.00
#
_symmetry.space_group_name_H-M   'P 1'
#
loop_
_entity.id
_entity.type
_entity.pdbx_description
1 polymer ?
#
loop_
_entity_poly.entity_id
_entity_poly.type
_entity_poly.pdbx_seq_one_letter_code
_entity_poly.pdbx_strand_id
1 'polypeptide(L)'
;MNKILDFSPPVEIEIPGPLWLSFPEFSPQEKTNLFAVLEAKHSLLSKAIPGFSIEKDGILILRSVFSEEEQSAYYLFSEKLYQMIGNRKWVVPKRKKPELAYSEKYLFRIWLNQLGMRGRAFAVTRKLLLENLEGCSAYSSEEKMNSYNSRKKEKHLYERMGQNKRHSNNWKNKRGNCSWDDSWKSQYTGNKDVRKKICQTAKENTTGIPTAVYCRVSTAHSHQQDSLENQILHYQKFIEEHPEYVLTEIYYDQGISGYKEKRPGFLKMLQDAGNGCFRLLITKSISRFARNTETVLKTTRYLTDLGIDVYFELQKIHTLTQNGELLLTLYAAFGQAESENARWLTQNAVHRKYEKGKPSTQLHRCLGYEKDVDGNLIPDKNAALVRMIFRMAGEGWRIGEITRYLNENEIFTQNKRRFTPSAVSRILHNPAYKGDYVCQRYYVNDQRKLVKNKGERKAYYIRQNHEPLVTVELWEKAQKELNRI
;
A
#
# COMPACT_ATOMS: atom_id res chain seq x y z
N MET A 1 -16.02 -15.02 -34.13
CA MET A 1 -16.30 -14.07 -35.23
C MET A 1 -16.24 -12.67 -34.65
N ASN A 2 -15.19 -11.91 -34.97
CA ASN A 2 -15.09 -10.51 -34.61
C ASN A 2 -16.17 -9.75 -35.40
N LYS A 3 -17.24 -9.31 -34.73
CA LYS A 3 -18.11 -8.27 -35.28
C LYS A 3 -17.29 -6.97 -35.22
N ILE A 4 -16.65 -6.63 -36.33
CA ILE A 4 -16.26 -5.26 -36.63
C ILE A 4 -17.59 -4.51 -36.72
N LEU A 5 -17.86 -3.65 -35.73
CA LEU A 5 -19.01 -2.74 -35.80
C LEU A 5 -18.52 -1.47 -36.47
N ASP A 6 -19.07 -1.24 -37.66
CA ASP A 6 -18.98 0.01 -38.39
C ASP A 6 -19.77 1.07 -37.60
N PHE A 7 -19.05 2.02 -37.00
CA PHE A 7 -19.62 3.19 -36.35
C PHE A 7 -19.54 4.35 -37.34
N SER A 8 -20.39 4.31 -38.37
CA SER A 8 -20.70 5.54 -39.10
C SER A 8 -21.47 6.45 -38.14
N PRO A 9 -21.05 7.72 -37.97
CA PRO A 9 -21.77 8.67 -37.12
C PRO A 9 -23.20 8.78 -37.66
N PRO A 10 -24.25 8.80 -36.82
CA PRO A 10 -25.54 9.21 -37.33
C PRO A 10 -25.39 10.66 -37.78
N VAL A 11 -25.51 10.84 -39.09
CA VAL A 11 -26.25 11.88 -39.80
C VAL A 11 -26.38 13.19 -39.01
N GLU A 12 -25.72 14.23 -39.54
CA GLU A 12 -26.03 15.66 -39.41
C GLU A 12 -26.79 16.08 -38.14
N ILE A 13 -26.04 16.64 -37.19
CA ILE A 13 -26.58 17.35 -36.03
C ILE A 13 -27.21 18.65 -36.52
N GLU A 14 -28.53 18.64 -36.77
CA GLU A 14 -29.34 19.84 -36.93
C GLU A 14 -30.30 20.04 -35.72
N ILE A 15 -29.96 21.06 -34.90
CA ILE A 15 -30.79 21.89 -33.99
C ILE A 15 -31.48 21.22 -32.75
N PRO A 16 -31.95 21.99 -31.73
CA PRO A 16 -31.79 21.69 -30.31
C PRO A 16 -32.97 20.83 -29.83
N GLY A 17 -32.94 19.54 -30.15
CA GLY A 17 -33.95 18.57 -29.73
C GLY A 17 -33.54 17.76 -28.50
N PRO A 18 -34.49 17.06 -27.85
CA PRO A 18 -34.18 16.09 -26.80
C PRO A 18 -33.21 15.02 -27.34
N LEU A 19 -32.15 14.72 -26.57
CA LEU A 19 -31.16 13.72 -26.95
C LEU A 19 -31.68 12.31 -26.62
N TRP A 20 -31.80 11.47 -27.66
CA TRP A 20 -32.23 10.08 -27.54
C TRP A 20 -31.02 9.15 -27.62
N LEU A 21 -30.69 8.48 -26.51
CA LEU A 21 -29.62 7.48 -26.49
C LEU A 21 -30.25 6.08 -26.52
N SER A 22 -30.24 5.46 -27.70
CA SER A 22 -30.70 4.10 -27.93
C SER A 22 -29.51 3.13 -28.02
N PHE A 23 -29.69 1.92 -27.48
CA PHE A 23 -28.68 0.87 -27.53
C PHE A 23 -29.11 -0.23 -28.51
N PRO A 24 -28.40 -0.45 -29.63
CA PRO A 24 -28.77 -1.47 -30.60
C PRO A 24 -28.48 -2.89 -30.05
N GLU A 25 -29.53 -3.71 -30.07
CA GLU A 25 -29.59 -5.16 -29.81
C GLU A 25 -28.92 -5.66 -28.50
N PHE A 26 -29.60 -5.46 -27.37
CA PHE A 26 -29.35 -6.24 -26.16
C PHE A 26 -30.19 -7.52 -26.13
N SER A 27 -29.58 -8.64 -25.73
CA SER A 27 -30.32 -9.84 -25.33
C SER A 27 -31.23 -9.56 -24.12
N PRO A 28 -32.29 -10.36 -23.89
CA PRO A 28 -33.18 -10.17 -22.74
C PRO A 28 -32.44 -10.10 -21.39
N GLN A 29 -31.38 -10.89 -21.23
CA GLN A 29 -30.55 -10.90 -20.01
C GLN A 29 -29.72 -9.61 -19.86
N GLU A 30 -29.18 -9.08 -20.95
CA GLU A 30 -28.42 -7.82 -20.93
C GLU A 30 -29.32 -6.63 -20.60
N LYS A 31 -30.57 -6.64 -21.10
CA LYS A 31 -31.59 -5.67 -20.69
C LYS A 31 -31.82 -5.73 -19.18
N THR A 32 -32.08 -6.90 -18.61
CA THR A 32 -32.27 -7.07 -17.15
C THR A 32 -31.06 -6.55 -16.35
N ASN A 33 -29.84 -6.84 -16.79
CA ASN A 33 -28.61 -6.40 -16.13
C ASN A 33 -28.45 -4.87 -16.21
N LEU A 34 -28.74 -4.27 -17.36
CA LEU A 34 -28.72 -2.81 -17.54
C LEU A 34 -29.69 -2.13 -16.58
N PHE A 35 -30.94 -2.61 -16.53
CA PHE A 35 -31.96 -2.07 -15.62
C PHE A 35 -31.51 -2.13 -14.16
N ALA A 36 -31.00 -3.28 -13.71
CA ALA A 36 -30.54 -3.42 -12.32
C ALA A 36 -29.38 -2.48 -11.97
N VAL A 37 -28.46 -2.21 -12.91
CA VAL A 37 -27.34 -1.29 -12.71
C VAL A 37 -27.81 0.17 -12.67
N LEU A 38 -28.68 0.55 -13.60
CA LEU A 38 -29.22 1.91 -13.69
C LEU A 38 -30.11 2.22 -12.48
N GLU A 39 -30.97 1.29 -12.07
CA GLU A 39 -31.84 1.45 -10.90
C GLU A 39 -31.02 1.62 -9.60
N ALA A 40 -29.97 0.80 -9.41
CA ALA A 40 -29.06 0.93 -8.28
C ALA A 40 -28.26 2.26 -8.24
N LYS A 41 -28.29 3.04 -9.32
CA LYS A 41 -27.61 4.33 -9.49
C LYS A 41 -28.56 5.47 -9.82
N HIS A 42 -29.88 5.23 -9.82
CA HIS A 42 -30.87 6.18 -10.29
C HIS A 42 -30.73 7.54 -9.61
N SER A 43 -30.59 7.57 -8.28
CA SER A 43 -30.45 8.82 -7.51
C SER A 43 -29.23 9.68 -7.88
N LEU A 44 -28.12 9.05 -8.27
CA LEU A 44 -26.93 9.76 -8.73
C LEU A 44 -27.07 10.18 -10.19
N LEU A 45 -27.67 9.32 -11.03
CA LEU A 45 -27.87 9.58 -12.45
C LEU A 45 -28.87 10.71 -12.70
N SER A 46 -29.98 10.73 -11.94
CA SER A 46 -31.00 11.78 -12.02
C SER A 46 -30.48 13.15 -11.61
N LYS A 47 -29.48 13.19 -10.73
CA LYS A 47 -28.79 14.44 -10.35
C LYS A 47 -27.70 14.82 -11.34
N ALA A 48 -26.89 13.85 -11.77
CA ALA A 48 -25.76 14.09 -12.66
C ALA A 48 -26.20 14.53 -14.06
N ILE A 49 -27.29 13.96 -14.57
CA ILE A 49 -27.75 14.19 -15.94
C ILE A 49 -29.19 14.76 -15.89
N PRO A 50 -29.37 16.05 -16.21
CA PRO A 50 -30.68 16.69 -16.20
C PRO A 50 -31.69 15.97 -17.10
N GLY A 51 -32.89 15.71 -16.58
CA GLY A 51 -33.95 15.06 -17.35
C GLY A 51 -33.75 13.57 -17.64
N PHE A 52 -32.84 12.90 -16.91
CA PHE A 52 -32.60 11.47 -17.00
C PHE A 52 -33.85 10.66 -16.60
N SER A 53 -34.35 9.85 -17.53
CA SER A 53 -35.38 8.84 -17.26
C SER A 53 -35.08 7.52 -17.96
N ILE A 54 -35.49 6.41 -17.35
CA ILE A 54 -35.31 5.06 -17.87
C ILE A 54 -36.66 4.54 -18.38
N GLU A 55 -36.77 4.22 -19.68
CA GLU A 55 -37.95 3.55 -20.25
C GLU A 55 -37.73 2.04 -20.46
N LYS A 56 -38.83 1.27 -20.59
CA LYS A 56 -38.87 -0.22 -20.56
C LYS A 56 -37.98 -0.94 -21.59
N ASP A 57 -37.43 -0.23 -22.57
CA ASP A 57 -36.53 -0.79 -23.59
C ASP A 57 -35.04 -0.43 -23.41
N GLY A 58 -34.66 0.16 -22.28
CA GLY A 58 -33.28 0.58 -22.01
C GLY A 58 -32.90 1.91 -22.67
N ILE A 59 -33.90 2.65 -23.16
CA ILE A 59 -33.75 3.98 -23.75
C ILE A 59 -33.49 4.98 -22.62
N LEU A 60 -32.33 5.63 -22.70
CA LEU A 60 -31.97 6.77 -21.88
C LEU A 60 -32.59 8.02 -22.53
N ILE A 61 -33.59 8.60 -21.88
CA ILE A 61 -34.18 9.85 -22.34
C ILE A 61 -33.55 10.99 -21.56
N LEU A 62 -33.01 11.95 -22.30
CA LEU A 62 -32.46 13.18 -21.78
C LEU A 62 -33.35 14.33 -22.27
N ARG A 63 -34.36 14.70 -21.47
CA ARG A 63 -35.39 15.69 -21.84
C ARG A 63 -34.92 17.14 -21.64
N SER A 64 -33.73 17.50 -22.15
CA SER A 64 -33.22 18.87 -22.08
C SER A 64 -32.46 19.26 -23.35
N VAL A 65 -32.27 20.57 -23.53
CA VAL A 65 -31.39 21.12 -24.55
C VAL A 65 -29.98 21.09 -23.98
N PHE A 66 -29.06 20.41 -24.67
CA PHE A 66 -27.67 20.25 -24.23
C PHE A 66 -26.72 20.92 -25.22
N SER A 67 -25.63 21.46 -24.70
CA SER A 67 -24.50 21.92 -25.50
C SER A 67 -23.83 20.76 -26.26
N GLU A 68 -23.11 21.06 -27.35
CA GLU A 68 -22.36 20.04 -28.12
C GLU A 68 -21.38 19.24 -27.24
N GLU A 69 -20.76 19.88 -26.25
CA GLU A 69 -19.85 19.23 -25.30
C GLU A 69 -20.57 18.23 -24.39
N GLU A 70 -21.76 18.59 -23.91
CA GLU A 70 -22.61 17.72 -23.10
C GLU A 70 -23.14 16.53 -23.91
N GLN A 71 -23.59 16.76 -25.14
CA GLN A 71 -24.05 15.69 -26.03
C GLN A 71 -22.94 14.68 -26.29
N SER A 72 -21.73 15.16 -26.62
CA SER A 72 -20.54 14.32 -26.80
C SER A 72 -20.17 13.55 -25.53
N ALA A 73 -20.27 14.19 -24.37
CA ALA A 73 -19.99 13.57 -23.08
C ALA A 73 -21.00 12.46 -22.72
N TYR A 74 -22.29 12.68 -22.96
CA TYR A 74 -23.33 11.69 -22.70
C TYR A 74 -23.30 10.52 -23.69
N TYR A 75 -22.94 10.78 -24.95
CA TYR A 75 -22.67 9.73 -25.93
C TYR A 75 -21.49 8.84 -25.50
N LEU A 76 -20.37 9.44 -25.09
CA LEU A 76 -19.22 8.67 -24.62
C LEU A 76 -19.52 7.89 -23.33
N PHE A 77 -20.36 8.44 -22.46
CA PHE A 77 -20.84 7.74 -21.27
C PHE A 77 -21.72 6.52 -21.63
N SER A 78 -22.64 6.66 -22.58
CA SER A 78 -23.50 5.56 -23.02
C SER A 78 -22.70 4.46 -23.70
N GLU A 79 -21.71 4.80 -24.52
CA GLU A 79 -20.80 3.82 -25.15
C GLU A 79 -20.08 2.96 -24.09
N LYS A 80 -19.56 3.60 -23.02
CA LYS A 80 -18.88 2.87 -21.94
C LYS A 80 -19.83 2.03 -21.11
N LEU A 81 -21.07 2.49 -20.93
CA LEU A 81 -22.12 1.71 -20.27
C LEU A 81 -22.45 0.45 -21.09
N TYR A 82 -22.61 0.59 -22.42
CA TYR A 82 -22.85 -0.51 -23.34
C TYR A 82 -21.72 -1.54 -23.30
N GLN A 83 -20.46 -1.09 -23.42
CA GLN A 83 -19.28 -1.96 -23.33
C GLN A 83 -19.19 -2.70 -21.99
N MET A 84 -19.61 -2.08 -20.89
CA MET A 84 -19.61 -2.74 -19.59
C MET A 84 -20.61 -3.90 -19.53
N ILE A 85 -21.79 -3.74 -20.14
CA ILE A 85 -22.88 -4.74 -20.10
C ILE A 85 -22.50 -5.96 -20.93
N GLY A 86 -22.01 -5.77 -22.16
CA GLY A 86 -21.58 -6.89 -23.02
C GLY A 86 -20.44 -7.72 -22.43
N ASN A 87 -19.63 -7.14 -21.54
CA ASN A 87 -18.47 -7.81 -20.93
C ASN A 87 -18.76 -8.48 -19.58
N ARG A 88 -19.91 -8.25 -18.93
CA ARG A 88 -20.21 -8.78 -17.58
C ARG A 88 -21.30 -9.84 -17.58
N LYS A 89 -20.92 -11.10 -17.30
CA LYS A 89 -21.87 -12.23 -17.21
C LYS A 89 -22.84 -12.17 -16.02
N TRP A 90 -22.55 -11.43 -14.93
CA TRP A 90 -23.42 -11.31 -13.75
C TRP A 90 -23.17 -10.01 -12.98
N VAL A 91 -24.23 -9.29 -12.58
CA VAL A 91 -24.15 -8.15 -11.65
C VAL A 91 -25.20 -8.31 -10.55
N VAL A 92 -24.76 -8.72 -9.35
CA VAL A 92 -25.58 -8.56 -8.13
C VAL A 92 -25.20 -7.23 -7.48
N PRO A 93 -26.08 -6.22 -7.45
CA PRO A 93 -25.77 -4.96 -6.79
C PRO A 93 -25.66 -5.18 -5.28
N LYS A 94 -24.43 -5.09 -4.73
CA LYS A 94 -24.21 -5.07 -3.28
C LYS A 94 -24.81 -3.77 -2.71
N ARG A 95 -25.88 -3.86 -1.91
CA ARG A 95 -26.36 -2.74 -1.10
C ARG A 95 -25.23 -2.30 -0.16
N LYS A 96 -24.80 -1.05 -0.25
CA LYS A 96 -23.83 -0.47 0.71
C LYS A 96 -24.58 -0.04 1.97
N LYS A 97 -23.96 -0.22 3.14
CA LYS A 97 -24.50 0.21 4.44
C LYS A 97 -24.78 1.73 4.44
N PRO A 98 -25.93 2.18 4.97
CA PRO A 98 -26.39 3.57 4.90
C PRO A 98 -25.68 4.56 5.85
N GLU A 99 -24.67 4.15 6.62
CA GLU A 99 -24.20 4.88 7.81
C GLU A 99 -23.05 5.90 7.59
N LEU A 100 -22.72 6.29 6.35
CA LEU A 100 -21.78 7.39 6.11
C LEU A 100 -22.34 8.32 5.04
N ALA A 101 -22.40 9.63 5.35
CA ALA A 101 -22.66 10.67 4.37
C ALA A 101 -21.50 10.69 3.36
N TYR A 102 -21.63 9.88 2.31
CA TYR A 102 -20.64 9.78 1.24
C TYR A 102 -20.80 10.95 0.27
N SER A 103 -19.70 11.59 -0.13
CA SER A 103 -19.76 12.56 -1.24
C SER A 103 -20.27 11.88 -2.52
N GLU A 104 -21.30 12.48 -3.13
CA GLU A 104 -21.89 12.04 -4.38
C GLU A 104 -20.87 12.08 -5.52
N LYS A 105 -20.11 13.18 -5.63
CA LYS A 105 -19.00 13.31 -6.61
C LYS A 105 -17.98 12.18 -6.45
N TYR A 106 -17.63 11.81 -5.22
CA TYR A 106 -16.69 10.72 -4.98
C TYR A 106 -17.26 9.36 -5.43
N LEU A 107 -18.50 9.05 -5.02
CA LEU A 107 -19.16 7.79 -5.36
C LEU A 107 -19.31 7.64 -6.88
N PHE A 108 -19.76 8.70 -7.54
CA PHE A 108 -19.97 8.70 -8.98
C PHE A 108 -18.64 8.60 -9.73
N ARG A 109 -17.60 9.33 -9.32
CA ARG A 109 -16.24 9.20 -9.90
C ARG A 109 -15.71 7.76 -9.81
N ILE A 110 -15.89 7.09 -8.68
CA ILE A 110 -15.46 5.68 -8.53
C ILE A 110 -16.19 4.79 -9.52
N TRP A 111 -17.48 5.04 -9.76
CA TRP A 111 -18.26 4.30 -10.74
C TRP A 111 -17.82 4.60 -12.19
N LEU A 112 -17.57 5.86 -12.54
CA LEU A 112 -16.98 6.23 -13.85
C LEU A 112 -15.62 5.54 -14.08
N ASN A 113 -14.80 5.41 -13.04
CA ASN A 113 -13.55 4.66 -13.11
C ASN A 113 -13.76 3.15 -13.32
N GLN A 114 -14.90 2.59 -12.88
CA GLN A 114 -15.27 1.19 -13.13
C GLN A 114 -15.78 0.98 -14.56
N LEU A 115 -16.38 2.01 -15.16
CA LEU A 115 -16.75 2.06 -16.58
C LEU A 115 -15.54 2.27 -17.52
N GLY A 116 -14.33 2.42 -16.97
CA GLY A 116 -13.11 2.61 -17.76
C GLY A 116 -12.82 4.06 -18.15
N MET A 117 -13.61 5.04 -17.68
CA MET A 117 -13.44 6.46 -17.98
C MET A 117 -12.30 7.07 -17.14
N ARG A 118 -11.04 6.71 -17.46
CA ARG A 118 -9.83 7.13 -16.71
C ARG A 118 -8.87 7.92 -17.60
N GLY A 119 -8.10 8.82 -16.99
CA GLY A 119 -7.06 9.59 -17.69
C GLY A 119 -7.56 10.90 -18.31
N ARG A 120 -6.70 11.52 -19.13
CA ARG A 120 -6.96 12.85 -19.72
C ARG A 120 -8.05 12.85 -20.78
N ALA A 121 -8.20 11.75 -21.53
CA ALA A 121 -9.21 11.60 -22.58
C ALA A 121 -10.66 11.79 -22.08
N PHE A 122 -10.95 11.46 -20.81
CA PHE A 122 -12.27 11.59 -20.21
C PHE A 122 -12.34 12.74 -19.19
N ALA A 123 -11.41 13.71 -19.24
CA ALA A 123 -11.38 14.80 -18.26
C ALA A 123 -12.62 15.70 -18.38
N VAL A 124 -12.96 16.10 -19.62
CA VAL A 124 -14.13 16.94 -19.92
C VAL A 124 -15.43 16.22 -19.57
N THR A 125 -15.60 14.99 -20.07
CA THR A 125 -16.76 14.15 -19.79
C THR A 125 -17.01 13.93 -18.30
N ARG A 126 -15.95 13.65 -17.52
CA ARG A 126 -16.07 13.48 -16.07
C ARG A 126 -16.38 14.79 -15.35
N LYS A 127 -15.90 15.93 -15.86
CA LYS A 127 -16.20 17.24 -15.28
C LYS A 127 -17.70 17.51 -15.39
N LEU A 128 -18.27 17.36 -16.58
CA LEU A 128 -19.70 17.55 -16.85
C LEU A 128 -20.58 16.59 -16.03
N LEU A 129 -20.25 15.29 -16.04
CA LEU A 129 -20.97 14.26 -15.26
C LEU A 129 -20.89 14.43 -13.73
N LEU A 130 -19.94 15.21 -13.22
CA LEU A 130 -19.77 15.47 -11.78
C LEU A 130 -20.25 16.87 -11.38
N GLU A 131 -20.70 17.69 -12.32
CA GLU A 131 -20.99 19.11 -12.09
C GLU A 131 -22.14 19.29 -11.11
N ASN A 132 -23.25 18.59 -11.37
CA ASN A 132 -24.53 18.67 -10.64
C ASN A 132 -24.61 17.80 -9.37
N LEU A 133 -23.51 17.17 -8.96
CA LEU A 133 -23.45 16.30 -7.78
C LEU A 133 -22.86 17.02 -6.57
N GLU A 134 -23.17 16.56 -5.35
CA GLU A 134 -22.66 17.21 -4.14
C GLU A 134 -21.34 16.62 -3.60
N GLY A 135 -20.55 17.48 -2.94
CA GLY A 135 -19.32 17.13 -2.23
C GLY A 135 -18.05 17.08 -3.09
N CYS A 136 -16.99 16.47 -2.56
CA CYS A 136 -15.67 16.43 -3.18
C CYS A 136 -15.42 15.14 -3.97
N SER A 137 -14.99 15.24 -5.23
CA SER A 137 -14.66 14.06 -6.05
C SER A 137 -13.45 13.26 -5.53
N ALA A 138 -12.53 13.91 -4.81
CA ALA A 138 -11.29 13.30 -4.33
C ALA A 138 -11.48 12.49 -3.03
N TYR A 139 -12.40 12.89 -2.16
CA TYR A 139 -12.56 12.32 -0.81
C TYR A 139 -13.95 11.79 -0.57
N SER A 140 -14.04 10.65 0.12
CA SER A 140 -15.33 10.00 0.38
C SER A 140 -16.21 10.72 1.40
N SER A 141 -15.61 11.53 2.27
CA SER A 141 -16.30 12.31 3.32
C SER A 141 -15.49 13.56 3.64
N GLU A 142 -16.15 14.56 4.22
CA GLU A 142 -15.54 15.83 4.61
C GLU A 142 -14.47 15.65 5.70
N GLU A 143 -14.68 14.74 6.66
CA GLU A 143 -13.70 14.37 7.68
C GLU A 143 -12.35 13.90 7.08
N LYS A 144 -12.40 13.10 6.00
CA LYS A 144 -11.17 12.63 5.33
C LYS A 144 -10.45 13.76 4.61
N MET A 145 -11.20 14.68 4.02
CA MET A 145 -10.65 15.88 3.39
C MET A 145 -9.95 16.76 4.43
N ASN A 146 -10.62 17.02 5.56
CA ASN A 146 -10.09 17.82 6.66
C ASN A 146 -8.85 17.17 7.29
N SER A 147 -8.87 15.86 7.52
CA SER A 147 -7.71 15.10 8.01
C SER A 147 -6.50 15.19 7.06
N TYR A 148 -6.72 15.10 5.74
CA TYR A 148 -5.65 15.25 4.76
C TYR A 148 -5.08 16.68 4.73
N ASN A 149 -5.96 17.69 4.74
CA ASN A 149 -5.55 19.10 4.73
C ASN A 149 -4.76 19.47 5.99
N SER A 150 -5.15 18.97 7.17
CA SER A 150 -4.40 19.17 8.41
C SER A 150 -3.00 18.56 8.34
N ARG A 151 -2.86 17.34 7.82
CA ARG A 151 -1.54 16.70 7.63
C ARG A 151 -0.66 17.46 6.64
N LYS A 152 -1.24 18.01 5.57
CA LYS A 152 -0.52 18.81 4.59
C LYS A 152 -0.02 20.13 5.21
N LYS A 153 -0.84 20.78 6.04
CA LYS A 153 -0.45 21.97 6.81
C LYS A 153 0.67 21.65 7.80
N GLU A 154 0.57 20.57 8.58
CA GLU A 154 1.63 20.10 9.48
C GLU A 154 2.95 19.85 8.75
N LYS A 155 2.90 19.19 7.59
CA LYS A 155 4.09 18.91 6.77
C LYS A 155 4.77 20.19 6.31
N HIS A 156 4.01 21.17 5.82
CA HIS A 156 4.56 22.48 5.43
C HIS A 156 5.12 23.26 6.63
N LEU A 157 4.51 23.15 7.81
CA LEU A 157 5.05 23.72 9.05
C LEU A 157 6.40 23.09 9.41
N TYR A 158 6.50 21.76 9.33
CA TYR A 158 7.74 21.01 9.57
C TYR A 158 8.84 21.35 8.55
N GLU A 159 8.49 21.49 7.26
CA GLU A 159 9.42 21.88 6.20
C GLU A 159 9.96 23.31 6.40
N ARG A 160 9.10 24.25 6.86
CA ARG A 160 9.51 25.60 7.27
C ARG A 160 10.44 25.58 8.47
N MET A 161 10.14 24.78 9.50
CA MET A 161 11.00 24.63 10.68
C MET A 161 12.34 23.94 10.35
N GLY A 162 12.37 23.09 9.31
CA GLY A 162 13.57 22.41 8.83
C GLY A 162 14.55 23.30 8.05
N GLN A 163 14.10 24.41 7.45
CA GLN A 163 15.01 25.35 6.78
C GLN A 163 15.90 26.15 7.75
N ASN A 164 15.43 26.39 8.98
CA ASN A 164 16.25 27.04 10.03
C ASN A 164 17.35 26.14 10.62
N LYS A 165 17.42 24.85 10.27
CA LYS A 165 18.42 23.89 10.78
C LYS A 165 19.55 23.55 9.80
N ARG A 166 19.63 24.20 8.63
CA ARG A 166 20.64 23.87 7.59
C ARG A 166 22.08 24.33 7.87
N HIS A 167 22.39 24.91 9.03
CA HIS A 167 23.74 25.39 9.38
C HIS A 167 24.56 24.51 10.34
N SER A 168 24.23 23.22 10.53
CA SER A 168 25.21 22.33 11.19
C SER A 168 25.15 20.86 10.74
N ASN A 169 26.30 20.45 10.20
CA ASN A 169 26.93 19.11 10.22
C ASN A 169 26.48 18.01 9.23
N ASN A 170 27.23 17.97 8.12
CA ASN A 170 28.16 16.91 7.69
C ASN A 170 27.90 15.48 8.21
N TRP A 171 27.49 14.60 7.29
CA TRP A 171 27.20 13.18 7.53
C TRP A 171 28.28 12.33 6.84
N LYS A 172 29.16 11.66 7.59
CA LYS A 172 29.94 10.52 7.08
C LYS A 172 30.09 9.40 8.13
N ASN A 173 29.70 8.22 7.66
CA ASN A 173 30.19 6.88 8.00
C ASN A 173 29.89 6.30 9.41
N LYS A 174 28.96 5.35 9.44
CA LYS A 174 29.24 3.96 9.89
C LYS A 174 28.13 3.00 9.41
N ARG A 175 28.52 2.06 8.55
CA ARG A 175 27.75 0.83 8.24
C ARG A 175 28.11 -0.23 9.27
N GLY A 176 27.13 -1.07 9.65
CA GLY A 176 27.40 -2.42 10.15
C GLY A 176 26.69 -2.82 11.45
N ASN A 177 25.38 -3.00 11.40
CA ASN A 177 24.71 -4.14 12.04
C ASN A 177 23.23 -4.15 11.62
N CYS A 178 22.65 -5.34 11.49
CA CYS A 178 21.23 -5.52 11.19
C CYS A 178 20.36 -4.95 12.32
N SER A 179 20.05 -3.66 12.28
CA SER A 179 19.05 -3.00 13.11
C SER A 179 17.77 -2.86 12.29
N TRP A 180 16.70 -3.48 12.80
CA TRP A 180 15.35 -3.19 12.39
C TRP A 180 15.03 -1.74 12.76
N ASP A 181 14.87 -0.90 11.74
CA ASP A 181 14.39 0.49 11.77
C ASP A 181 14.18 1.10 13.17
N ASP A 182 15.29 1.48 13.82
CA ASP A 182 15.35 2.24 15.08
C ASP A 182 14.99 3.73 14.85
N SER A 183 14.30 4.09 13.76
CA SER A 183 13.96 5.49 13.45
C SER A 183 13.16 6.19 14.54
N TRP A 184 12.39 5.44 15.35
CA TRP A 184 11.71 5.99 16.52
C TRP A 184 12.70 6.36 17.64
N LYS A 185 13.76 5.57 17.91
CA LYS A 185 14.75 5.90 18.95
C LYS A 185 15.46 7.21 18.64
N SER A 186 15.78 7.48 17.38
CA SER A 186 16.43 8.73 16.94
C SER A 186 15.56 9.98 17.15
N GLN A 187 14.24 9.84 17.34
CA GLN A 187 13.34 10.98 17.59
C GLN A 187 13.18 11.31 19.08
N TYR A 188 13.62 10.44 20.00
CA TYR A 188 13.38 10.60 21.44
C TYR A 188 14.66 10.54 22.31
N THR A 189 15.85 10.57 21.69
CA THR A 189 17.12 10.72 22.41
C THR A 189 17.41 12.17 22.76
N GLY A 190 16.74 12.67 23.81
CA GLY A 190 17.20 13.83 24.57
C GLY A 190 18.42 13.48 25.42
N ASN A 191 19.34 14.44 25.53
CA ASN A 191 20.69 14.36 26.10
C ASN A 191 20.76 13.60 27.45
N LYS A 192 21.71 12.64 27.58
CA LYS A 192 21.88 11.78 28.77
C LYS A 192 22.06 12.56 30.07
N ASP A 193 22.58 13.79 29.99
CA ASP A 193 22.82 14.65 31.16
C ASP A 193 21.55 15.33 31.71
N VAL A 194 20.54 15.54 30.87
CA VAL A 194 19.22 16.05 31.32
C VAL A 194 18.48 14.99 32.14
N ARG A 195 18.69 13.70 31.81
CA ARG A 195 18.10 12.56 32.53
C ARG A 195 18.58 12.45 33.99
N LYS A 196 19.84 12.80 34.25
CA LYS A 196 20.40 12.83 35.61
C LYS A 196 19.82 13.97 36.45
N LYS A 197 19.55 15.13 35.82
CA LYS A 197 19.09 16.33 36.52
C LYS A 197 17.60 16.26 36.91
N ILE A 198 16.74 15.74 36.04
CA ILE A 198 15.29 15.59 36.34
C ILE A 198 15.02 14.43 37.31
N CYS A 199 15.82 13.35 37.27
CA CYS A 199 15.77 12.29 38.29
C CYS A 199 16.17 12.75 39.70
N GLN A 200 16.89 13.87 39.84
CA GLN A 200 17.20 14.48 41.14
C GLN A 200 16.06 15.38 41.64
N THR A 201 15.42 16.15 40.75
CA THR A 201 14.37 17.11 41.17
C THR A 201 13.07 16.43 41.61
N ALA A 202 12.75 15.23 41.07
CA ALA A 202 11.63 14.41 41.54
C ALA A 202 11.96 13.57 42.81
N LYS A 203 13.22 13.52 43.23
CA LYS A 203 13.63 12.86 44.48
C LYS A 203 13.50 13.78 45.70
N GLU A 204 13.36 15.09 45.48
CA GLU A 204 13.59 16.05 46.56
C GLU A 204 12.33 16.57 47.27
N ASN A 205 11.08 16.27 46.86
CA ASN A 205 9.91 16.74 47.63
C ASN A 205 8.54 16.06 47.35
N THR A 206 8.48 14.74 47.20
CA THR A 206 7.18 14.02 47.21
C THR A 206 7.33 12.69 47.93
N THR A 207 6.52 12.46 48.97
CA THR A 207 6.50 11.24 49.80
C THR A 207 5.93 10.00 49.09
N GLY A 208 5.73 10.04 47.77
CA GLY A 208 5.13 8.95 47.00
C GLY A 208 5.67 8.84 45.57
N ILE A 209 5.42 7.70 44.95
CA ILE A 209 5.88 7.30 43.61
C ILE A 209 5.07 8.06 42.55
N PRO A 210 5.73 8.90 41.72
CA PRO A 210 5.06 9.58 40.61
C PRO A 210 4.45 8.55 39.64
N THR A 211 3.13 8.58 39.49
CA THR A 211 2.34 7.52 38.84
C THR A 211 1.48 8.11 37.74
N ALA A 212 1.64 7.59 36.53
CA ALA A 212 0.80 7.90 35.39
C ALA A 212 -0.21 6.76 35.13
N VAL A 213 -1.31 7.10 34.46
CA VAL A 213 -2.31 6.12 34.04
C VAL A 213 -2.49 6.18 32.54
N TYR A 214 -2.62 5.03 31.88
CA TYR A 214 -2.96 4.94 30.46
C TYR A 214 -4.29 4.19 30.23
N CYS A 215 -5.27 4.92 29.67
CA CYS A 215 -6.61 4.44 29.35
C CYS A 215 -6.84 4.36 27.82
N ARG A 216 -7.54 3.32 27.37
CA ARG A 216 -7.93 3.16 25.94
C ARG A 216 -9.38 2.78 25.81
N VAL A 217 -10.19 3.69 25.26
CA VAL A 217 -11.62 3.50 25.05
C VAL A 217 -11.89 3.11 23.60
N SER A 218 -12.71 2.07 23.41
CA SER A 218 -12.88 1.41 22.12
C SER A 218 -14.24 1.67 21.50
N THR A 219 -14.67 2.93 21.29
CA THR A 219 -15.86 3.25 20.46
C THR A 219 -16.02 4.76 20.22
N ALA A 220 -16.70 5.13 19.13
CA ALA A 220 -17.04 6.50 18.71
C ALA A 220 -18.53 6.86 18.91
N HIS A 221 -19.31 6.04 19.62
CA HIS A 221 -20.74 6.29 19.86
C HIS A 221 -20.94 7.22 21.05
N SER A 222 -21.83 8.20 20.90
CA SER A 222 -22.16 9.27 21.86
C SER A 222 -22.82 8.81 23.16
N HIS A 223 -23.24 7.54 23.29
CA HIS A 223 -23.87 6.99 24.50
C HIS A 223 -22.87 6.45 25.54
N GLN A 224 -21.59 6.82 25.46
CA GLN A 224 -20.53 6.32 26.37
C GLN A 224 -19.52 7.39 26.79
N GLN A 225 -19.92 8.67 26.89
CA GLN A 225 -19.11 9.65 27.65
C GLN A 225 -18.84 9.16 29.08
N ASP A 226 -19.81 8.45 29.66
CA ASP A 226 -19.68 7.72 30.92
C ASP A 226 -18.49 6.74 30.96
N SER A 227 -18.06 6.16 29.84
CA SER A 227 -17.04 5.08 29.86
C SER A 227 -15.60 5.56 30.09
N LEU A 228 -15.25 6.79 29.68
CA LEU A 228 -13.94 7.38 29.99
C LEU A 228 -13.95 8.05 31.36
N GLU A 229 -14.99 8.80 31.66
CA GLU A 229 -15.15 9.46 32.96
C GLU A 229 -15.16 8.42 34.08
N ASN A 230 -15.88 7.30 33.92
CA ASN A 230 -15.83 6.18 34.86
C ASN A 230 -14.43 5.53 34.96
N GLN A 231 -13.65 5.48 33.88
CA GLN A 231 -12.27 4.98 33.94
C GLN A 231 -11.35 5.95 34.69
N ILE A 232 -11.50 7.25 34.44
CA ILE A 232 -10.75 8.29 35.15
C ILE A 232 -11.08 8.25 36.64
N LEU A 233 -12.37 8.23 37.00
CA LEU A 233 -12.86 8.10 38.36
C LEU A 233 -12.35 6.83 39.05
N HIS A 234 -12.37 5.70 38.34
CA HIS A 234 -11.83 4.43 38.85
C HIS A 234 -10.35 4.55 39.23
N TYR A 235 -9.52 5.14 38.37
CA TYR A 235 -8.10 5.27 38.65
C TYR A 235 -7.75 6.39 39.63
N GLN A 236 -8.56 7.44 39.72
CA GLN A 236 -8.43 8.45 40.78
C GLN A 236 -8.66 7.79 42.14
N LYS A 237 -9.76 7.05 42.31
CA LYS A 237 -10.04 6.28 43.52
C LYS A 237 -8.97 5.24 43.83
N PHE A 238 -8.51 4.51 42.81
CA PHE A 238 -7.43 3.53 42.97
C PHE A 238 -6.17 4.20 43.54
N ILE A 239 -5.80 5.39 43.07
CA ILE A 239 -4.63 6.11 43.58
C ILE A 239 -4.89 6.68 44.98
N GLU A 240 -6.10 7.16 45.26
CA GLU A 240 -6.49 7.61 46.62
C GLU A 240 -6.40 6.48 47.66
N GLU A 241 -6.73 5.25 47.27
CA GLU A 241 -6.61 4.04 48.10
C GLU A 241 -5.15 3.59 48.32
N HIS A 242 -4.22 4.12 47.52
CA HIS A 242 -2.80 3.78 47.52
C HIS A 242 -1.93 5.03 47.82
N PRO A 243 -1.75 5.40 49.10
CA PRO A 243 -1.06 6.63 49.50
C PRO A 243 0.42 6.68 49.07
N GLU A 244 1.00 5.54 48.70
CA GLU A 244 2.33 5.45 48.10
C GLU A 244 2.40 5.99 46.66
N TYR A 245 1.27 6.23 45.98
CA TYR A 245 1.21 6.72 44.61
C TYR A 245 0.81 8.20 44.55
N VAL A 246 1.45 8.94 43.65
CA VAL A 246 1.10 10.33 43.35
C VAL A 246 0.70 10.43 41.89
N LEU A 247 -0.59 10.69 41.62
CA LEU A 247 -1.07 10.82 40.25
C LEU A 247 -0.40 12.01 39.55
N THR A 248 0.31 11.76 38.46
CA THR A 248 0.95 12.81 37.64
C THR A 248 0.08 13.23 36.47
N GLU A 249 -0.45 12.26 35.73
CA GLU A 249 -1.24 12.49 34.51
C GLU A 249 -2.02 11.22 34.12
N ILE A 250 -3.19 11.41 33.53
CA ILE A 250 -3.98 10.33 32.92
C ILE A 250 -3.96 10.52 31.41
N TYR A 251 -3.19 9.68 30.74
CA TYR A 251 -3.15 9.61 29.29
C TYR A 251 -4.29 8.75 28.80
N TYR A 252 -5.04 9.23 27.81
CA TYR A 252 -6.12 8.47 27.22
C TYR A 252 -6.12 8.57 25.71
N ASP A 253 -6.71 7.57 25.08
CA ASP A 253 -7.08 7.65 23.68
C ASP A 253 -8.55 7.22 23.48
N GLN A 254 -9.33 8.08 22.82
CA GLN A 254 -10.75 7.87 22.50
C GLN A 254 -10.97 7.44 21.04
N GLY A 255 -12.05 6.70 20.79
CA GLY A 255 -12.49 6.37 19.44
C GLY A 255 -11.58 5.41 18.67
N ILE A 256 -10.61 4.74 19.32
CA ILE A 256 -9.60 3.98 18.58
C ILE A 256 -10.12 2.60 18.12
N SER A 257 -10.67 2.54 16.90
CA SER A 257 -11.04 1.30 16.22
C SER A 257 -9.95 0.86 15.22
N GLY A 258 -9.83 -0.44 14.96
CA GLY A 258 -9.12 -1.04 13.80
C GLY A 258 -7.87 -0.36 13.17
N TYR A 259 -6.75 -1.10 13.23
CA TYR A 259 -5.69 -1.21 12.22
C TYR A 259 -4.77 -0.01 11.85
N LYS A 260 -5.16 1.28 11.84
CA LYS A 260 -4.24 2.40 11.49
C LYS A 260 -4.59 3.76 12.10
N GLU A 261 -4.63 3.86 13.42
CA GLU A 261 -4.96 5.12 14.09
C GLU A 261 -3.79 5.59 14.95
N LYS A 262 -3.41 6.86 14.77
CA LYS A 262 -2.38 7.53 15.58
C LYS A 262 -2.89 7.54 17.03
N ARG A 263 -2.07 7.12 17.99
CA ARG A 263 -2.38 7.09 19.42
C ARG A 263 -1.73 8.29 20.11
N PRO A 264 -2.29 9.50 20.01
CA PRO A 264 -1.65 10.70 20.54
C PRO A 264 -1.41 10.62 22.05
N GLY A 265 -2.35 10.07 22.82
CA GLY A 265 -2.21 9.92 24.28
C GLY A 265 -1.10 8.94 24.63
N PHE A 266 -1.06 7.79 23.95
CA PHE A 266 0.03 6.83 24.10
C PHE A 266 1.39 7.42 23.71
N LEU A 267 1.48 8.20 22.63
CA LEU A 267 2.73 8.82 22.20
C LEU A 267 3.20 9.92 23.17
N LYS A 268 2.26 10.74 23.69
CA LYS A 268 2.55 11.74 24.74
C LYS A 268 3.09 11.07 25.99
N MET A 269 2.47 9.96 26.42
CA MET A 269 2.93 9.16 27.56
C MET A 269 4.38 8.67 27.40
N LEU A 270 4.77 8.20 26.21
CA LEU A 270 6.16 7.77 25.96
C LEU A 270 7.16 8.92 25.92
N GLN A 271 6.74 10.09 25.47
CA GLN A 271 7.56 11.30 25.51
C GLN A 271 7.80 11.73 26.96
N ASP A 272 6.74 11.78 27.77
CA ASP A 272 6.81 12.16 29.19
C ASP A 272 7.58 11.11 30.02
N ALA A 273 7.47 9.83 29.67
CA ALA A 273 8.33 8.78 30.21
C ALA A 273 9.82 9.07 29.93
N GLY A 274 10.15 9.45 28.69
CA GLY A 274 11.52 9.81 28.30
C GLY A 274 12.06 11.06 29.00
N ASN A 275 11.15 11.95 29.42
CA ASN A 275 11.46 13.15 30.20
C ASN A 275 11.55 12.88 31.71
N GLY A 276 11.16 11.68 32.18
CA GLY A 276 11.18 11.31 33.59
C GLY A 276 10.01 11.86 34.41
N CYS A 277 8.87 12.14 33.77
CA CYS A 277 7.69 12.72 34.43
C CYS A 277 7.01 11.75 35.41
N PHE A 278 7.18 10.43 35.26
CA PHE A 278 6.62 9.41 36.14
C PHE A 278 7.56 8.21 36.28
N ARG A 279 7.35 7.39 37.33
CA ARG A 279 8.10 6.15 37.61
C ARG A 279 7.23 4.89 37.61
N LEU A 280 5.92 5.03 37.72
CA LEU A 280 4.96 3.94 37.58
C LEU A 280 3.93 4.30 36.50
N LEU A 281 3.60 3.34 35.64
CA LEU A 281 2.51 3.43 34.68
C LEU A 281 1.46 2.36 35.00
N ILE A 282 0.23 2.78 35.28
CA ILE A 282 -0.89 1.86 35.49
C ILE A 282 -1.72 1.77 34.22
N THR A 283 -2.10 0.56 33.83
CA THR A 283 -3.04 0.34 32.73
C THR A 283 -3.89 -0.91 32.95
N LYS A 284 -5.11 -0.93 32.39
CA LYS A 284 -6.11 -1.95 32.71
C LYS A 284 -5.65 -3.36 32.37
N SER A 285 -5.07 -3.52 31.19
CA SER A 285 -4.62 -4.82 30.69
C SER A 285 -3.61 -4.65 29.56
N ILE A 286 -2.88 -5.73 29.28
CA ILE A 286 -1.93 -5.79 28.15
C ILE A 286 -2.63 -5.51 26.81
N SER A 287 -3.84 -6.04 26.62
CA SER A 287 -4.63 -5.82 25.41
C SER A 287 -5.10 -4.37 25.25
N ARG A 288 -5.24 -3.61 26.35
CA ARG A 288 -5.54 -2.17 26.31
C ARG A 288 -4.27 -1.34 26.06
N PHE A 289 -3.12 -1.82 26.54
CA PHE A 289 -1.82 -1.18 26.39
C PHE A 289 -1.28 -1.18 24.96
N ALA A 290 -1.37 -2.28 24.21
CA ALA A 290 -1.05 -2.26 22.78
C ALA A 290 -1.82 -3.29 21.93
N ARG A 291 -1.84 -3.05 20.61
CA ARG A 291 -2.64 -3.81 19.64
C ARG A 291 -1.99 -5.11 19.19
N ASN A 292 -0.67 -5.13 19.07
CA ASN A 292 0.08 -6.30 18.67
C ASN A 292 1.16 -6.58 19.71
N THR A 293 1.52 -7.85 19.79
CA THR A 293 2.53 -8.39 20.69
C THR A 293 3.86 -7.63 20.59
N GLU A 294 4.26 -7.25 19.38
CA GLU A 294 5.48 -6.49 19.13
C GLU A 294 5.49 -5.11 19.81
N THR A 295 4.38 -4.36 19.75
CA THR A 295 4.29 -3.03 20.36
C THR A 295 4.28 -3.14 21.89
N VAL A 296 3.59 -4.14 22.47
CA VAL A 296 3.65 -4.39 23.92
C VAL A 296 5.11 -4.58 24.33
N LEU A 297 5.81 -5.51 23.68
CA LEU A 297 7.19 -5.85 24.03
C LEU A 297 8.15 -4.67 23.92
N LYS A 298 8.10 -3.94 22.80
CA LYS A 298 8.99 -2.80 22.57
C LYS A 298 8.76 -1.69 23.59
N THR A 299 7.48 -1.39 23.86
CA THR A 299 7.13 -0.29 24.75
C THR A 299 7.46 -0.64 26.20
N THR A 300 7.09 -1.84 26.64
CA THR A 300 7.41 -2.28 28.00
C THR A 300 8.92 -2.32 28.21
N ARG A 301 9.71 -2.89 27.29
CA ARG A 301 11.17 -2.87 27.39
C ARG A 301 11.75 -1.46 27.46
N TYR A 302 11.24 -0.54 26.63
CA TYR A 302 11.66 0.86 26.67
C TYR A 302 11.39 1.52 28.03
N LEU A 303 10.21 1.27 28.61
CA LEU A 303 9.86 1.81 29.93
C LEU A 303 10.70 1.17 31.04
N THR A 304 10.91 -0.15 31.01
CA THR A 304 11.76 -0.84 32.00
C THR A 304 13.22 -0.40 31.89
N ASP A 305 13.74 -0.16 30.67
CA ASP A 305 15.10 0.37 30.44
C ASP A 305 15.28 1.79 31.03
N LEU A 306 14.19 2.56 31.16
CA LEU A 306 14.16 3.86 31.83
C LEU A 306 13.96 3.75 33.36
N GLY A 307 13.80 2.53 33.88
CA GLY A 307 13.46 2.27 35.28
C GLY A 307 12.03 2.69 35.63
N ILE A 308 11.12 2.61 34.68
CA ILE A 308 9.68 2.86 34.87
C ILE A 308 8.98 1.51 34.92
N ASP A 309 8.24 1.27 36.00
CA ASP A 309 7.43 0.07 36.13
C ASP A 309 6.08 0.24 35.43
N VAL A 310 5.58 -0.83 34.81
CA VAL A 310 4.25 -0.89 34.22
C VAL A 310 3.44 -1.92 35.00
N TYR A 311 2.36 -1.46 35.62
CA TYR A 311 1.40 -2.31 36.30
C TYR A 311 0.18 -2.58 35.41
N PHE A 312 -0.04 -3.87 35.14
CA PHE A 312 -1.21 -4.36 34.42
C PHE A 312 -2.27 -4.84 35.41
N GLU A 313 -3.30 -4.02 35.65
CA GLU A 313 -4.31 -4.25 36.70
C GLU A 313 -5.01 -5.61 36.58
N LEU A 314 -5.49 -5.98 35.40
CA LEU A 314 -6.22 -7.24 35.17
C LEU A 314 -5.33 -8.47 35.37
N GLN A 315 -4.06 -8.36 34.98
CA GLN A 315 -3.10 -9.46 35.14
C GLN A 315 -2.49 -9.47 36.54
N LYS A 316 -2.57 -8.37 37.29
CA LYS A 316 -1.86 -8.13 38.55
C LYS A 316 -0.35 -8.33 38.42
N ILE A 317 0.23 -7.81 37.34
CA ILE A 317 1.65 -7.98 37.02
C ILE A 317 2.34 -6.63 36.97
N HIS A 318 3.45 -6.54 37.70
CA HIS A 318 4.46 -5.48 37.59
C HIS A 318 5.59 -5.94 36.65
N THR A 319 5.97 -5.11 35.70
CA THR A 319 6.97 -5.47 34.68
C THR A 319 8.39 -5.55 35.21
N LEU A 320 8.71 -4.90 36.33
CA LEU A 320 10.01 -5.01 37.01
C LEU A 320 10.11 -6.24 37.94
N THR A 321 9.10 -7.12 37.96
CA THR A 321 9.11 -8.37 38.74
C THR A 321 9.44 -9.58 37.86
N GLN A 322 9.80 -10.71 38.48
CA GLN A 322 10.05 -11.98 37.78
C GLN A 322 8.85 -12.45 36.93
N ASN A 323 7.62 -12.23 37.41
CA ASN A 323 6.40 -12.53 36.66
C ASN A 323 6.25 -11.63 35.42
N GLY A 324 6.73 -10.38 35.49
CA GLY A 324 6.83 -9.45 34.37
C GLY A 324 7.81 -9.94 33.29
N GLU A 325 8.97 -10.45 33.69
CA GLU A 325 9.95 -11.02 32.75
C GLU A 325 9.42 -12.27 32.03
N LEU A 326 8.73 -13.16 32.76
CA LEU A 326 8.07 -14.33 32.18
C LEU A 326 7.01 -13.93 31.15
N LEU A 327 6.16 -12.96 31.49
CA LEU A 327 5.15 -12.41 30.59
C LEU A 327 5.81 -11.88 29.30
N LEU A 328 6.85 -11.05 29.42
CA LEU A 328 7.57 -10.51 28.28
C LEU A 328 8.22 -11.60 27.42
N THR A 329 8.73 -12.66 28.03
CA THR A 329 9.32 -13.80 27.32
C THR A 329 8.27 -14.55 26.50
N LEU A 330 7.11 -14.83 27.09
CA LEU A 330 6.01 -15.50 26.41
C LEU A 330 5.48 -14.68 25.22
N TYR A 331 5.30 -13.37 25.41
CA TYR A 331 4.94 -12.49 24.31
C TYR A 331 6.02 -12.46 23.22
N ALA A 332 7.31 -12.43 23.59
CA ALA A 332 8.38 -12.50 22.59
C ALA A 332 8.30 -13.78 21.74
N ALA A 333 8.00 -14.92 22.37
CA ALA A 333 7.80 -16.19 21.66
C ALA A 333 6.61 -16.13 20.70
N PHE A 334 5.46 -15.58 21.12
CA PHE A 334 4.31 -15.41 20.23
C PHE A 334 4.59 -14.46 19.05
N GLY A 335 5.29 -13.35 19.30
CA GLY A 335 5.68 -12.42 18.24
C GLY A 335 6.61 -13.06 17.21
N GLN A 336 7.54 -13.90 17.67
CA GLN A 336 8.42 -14.68 16.79
C GLN A 336 7.61 -15.67 15.94
N ALA A 337 6.70 -16.43 16.57
CA ALA A 337 5.86 -17.40 15.87
C ALA A 337 4.96 -16.74 14.82
N GLU A 338 4.38 -15.57 15.12
CA GLU A 338 3.55 -14.81 14.17
C GLU A 338 4.38 -14.34 12.96
N SER A 339 5.61 -13.84 13.20
CA SER A 339 6.53 -13.42 12.13
C SER A 339 6.92 -14.58 11.22
N GLU A 340 7.21 -15.74 11.80
CA GLU A 340 7.55 -16.96 11.05
C GLU A 340 6.35 -17.45 10.23
N ASN A 341 5.15 -17.44 10.79
CA ASN A 341 3.94 -17.80 10.07
C ASN A 341 3.66 -16.85 8.89
N ALA A 342 3.81 -15.53 9.08
CA ALA A 342 3.65 -14.57 8.00
C ALA A 342 4.66 -14.79 6.86
N ARG A 343 5.92 -15.11 7.19
CA ARG A 343 6.95 -15.48 6.22
C ARG A 343 6.57 -16.76 5.49
N TRP A 344 6.13 -17.79 6.20
CA TRP A 344 5.69 -19.07 5.65
C TRP A 344 4.52 -18.89 4.68
N LEU A 345 3.49 -18.11 5.05
CA LEU A 345 2.35 -17.81 4.19
C LEU A 345 2.77 -17.11 2.90
N THR A 346 3.66 -16.12 3.01
CA THR A 346 4.18 -15.37 1.85
C THR A 346 4.96 -16.29 0.91
N GLN A 347 5.84 -17.13 1.45
CA GLN A 347 6.61 -18.10 0.67
C GLN A 347 5.68 -19.11 -0.03
N ASN A 348 4.69 -19.66 0.67
CA ASN A 348 3.74 -20.59 0.09
C ASN A 348 2.88 -19.95 -1.01
N ALA A 349 2.45 -18.70 -0.84
CA ALA A 349 1.73 -17.99 -1.89
C ALA A 349 2.58 -17.86 -3.17
N VAL A 350 3.89 -17.63 -3.04
CA VAL A 350 4.83 -17.60 -4.17
C VAL A 350 5.02 -18.99 -4.78
N HIS A 351 5.21 -20.03 -3.96
CA HIS A 351 5.34 -21.41 -4.44
C HIS A 351 4.10 -21.89 -5.21
N ARG A 352 2.90 -21.61 -4.70
CA ARG A 352 1.64 -21.92 -5.40
C ARG A 352 1.51 -21.20 -6.75
N LYS A 353 2.10 -20.01 -6.92
CA LYS A 353 2.16 -19.34 -8.23
C LYS A 353 3.09 -20.08 -9.17
N TYR A 354 4.25 -20.51 -8.70
CA TYR A 354 5.21 -21.27 -9.50
C TYR A 354 4.65 -22.61 -9.97
N GLU A 355 3.93 -23.32 -9.09
CA GLU A 355 3.23 -24.58 -9.44
C GLU A 355 2.19 -24.37 -10.54
N LYS A 356 1.54 -23.19 -10.56
CA LYS A 356 0.59 -22.80 -11.60
C LYS A 356 1.25 -22.21 -12.86
N GLY A 357 2.57 -22.30 -12.99
CA GLY A 357 3.32 -21.74 -14.12
C GLY A 357 3.31 -20.22 -14.18
N LYS A 358 2.97 -19.52 -13.08
CA LYS A 358 2.95 -18.06 -13.01
C LYS A 358 4.22 -17.56 -12.33
N PRO A 359 5.16 -16.96 -13.08
CA PRO A 359 6.38 -16.45 -12.48
C PRO A 359 6.12 -15.27 -11.55
N SER A 360 7.00 -15.07 -10.56
CA SER A 360 7.03 -13.84 -9.77
C SER A 360 7.77 -12.79 -10.59
N THR A 361 7.04 -12.19 -11.54
CA THR A 361 7.59 -11.29 -12.55
C THR A 361 8.16 -10.00 -11.97
N GLN A 362 7.77 -9.61 -10.75
CA GLN A 362 8.11 -8.31 -10.15
C GLN A 362 9.62 -8.08 -9.94
N LEU A 363 10.42 -9.14 -9.78
CA LEU A 363 11.85 -9.04 -9.42
C LEU A 363 12.83 -9.22 -10.59
N HIS A 364 12.37 -9.67 -11.77
CA HIS A 364 13.27 -9.94 -12.89
C HIS A 364 13.59 -8.64 -13.66
N ARG A 365 14.88 -8.37 -13.88
CA ARG A 365 15.38 -7.34 -14.81
C ARG A 365 16.24 -8.06 -15.86
N CYS A 366 15.72 -8.20 -17.07
CA CYS A 366 16.50 -8.62 -18.24
C CYS A 366 16.82 -7.37 -19.06
N LEU A 367 18.07 -7.20 -19.48
CA LEU A 367 18.37 -6.23 -20.54
C LEU A 367 17.60 -6.65 -21.80
N GLY A 368 17.00 -5.73 -22.55
CA GLY A 368 16.23 -6.08 -23.76
C GLY A 368 14.74 -6.27 -23.52
N TYR A 369 14.30 -6.29 -22.26
CA TYR A 369 12.90 -6.43 -21.88
C TYR A 369 12.46 -5.34 -20.91
N GLU A 370 11.23 -4.88 -21.08
CA GLU A 370 10.48 -4.11 -20.09
C GLU A 370 9.23 -4.88 -19.66
N LYS A 371 8.47 -4.31 -18.72
CA LYS A 371 7.23 -4.94 -18.24
C LYS A 371 6.04 -4.14 -18.69
N ASP A 372 5.03 -4.82 -19.21
CA ASP A 372 3.73 -4.22 -19.48
C ASP A 372 2.95 -3.94 -18.17
N VAL A 373 1.73 -3.43 -18.31
CA VAL A 373 0.83 -3.12 -17.18
C VAL A 373 0.43 -4.35 -16.36
N ASP A 374 0.49 -5.54 -16.97
CA ASP A 374 0.15 -6.82 -16.35
C ASP A 374 1.39 -7.54 -15.77
N GLY A 375 2.58 -6.98 -16.01
CA GLY A 375 3.86 -7.48 -15.54
C GLY A 375 4.50 -8.55 -16.43
N ASN A 376 4.03 -8.74 -17.67
CA ASN A 376 4.63 -9.62 -18.67
C ASN A 376 5.88 -8.96 -19.28
N LEU A 377 6.85 -9.77 -19.68
CA LEU A 377 8.06 -9.27 -20.33
C LEU A 377 7.80 -8.99 -21.81
N ILE A 378 7.99 -7.74 -22.22
CA ILE A 378 7.89 -7.29 -23.62
C ILE A 378 9.23 -6.72 -24.09
N PRO A 379 9.59 -6.84 -25.38
CA PRO A 379 10.84 -6.28 -25.89
C PRO A 379 10.97 -4.76 -25.65
N ASP A 380 12.12 -4.29 -25.18
CA ASP A 380 12.43 -2.86 -25.02
C ASP A 380 13.37 -2.34 -26.13
N LYS A 381 13.75 -1.07 -26.05
CA LYS A 381 14.71 -0.44 -26.98
C LYS A 381 16.08 -1.14 -27.09
N ASN A 382 16.48 -1.91 -26.07
CA ASN A 382 17.74 -2.65 -26.03
C ASN A 382 17.60 -4.07 -26.60
N ALA A 383 16.42 -4.47 -27.09
CA ALA A 383 16.20 -5.77 -27.72
C ALA A 383 17.16 -6.04 -28.88
N ALA A 384 17.43 -5.03 -29.71
CA ALA A 384 18.37 -5.14 -30.83
C ALA A 384 19.81 -5.42 -30.36
N LEU A 385 20.24 -4.78 -29.27
CA LEU A 385 21.56 -5.01 -28.66
C LEU A 385 21.69 -6.46 -28.19
N VAL A 386 20.67 -7.00 -27.52
CA VAL A 386 20.68 -8.39 -27.07
C VAL A 386 20.78 -9.35 -28.27
N ARG A 387 19.99 -9.13 -29.33
CA ARG A 387 20.07 -9.93 -30.56
C ARG A 387 21.46 -9.90 -31.18
N MET A 388 22.11 -8.73 -31.21
CA MET A 388 23.48 -8.59 -31.69
C MET A 388 24.46 -9.40 -30.85
N ILE A 389 24.38 -9.32 -29.52
CA ILE A 389 25.25 -10.09 -28.61
C ILE A 389 25.12 -11.61 -28.86
N PHE A 390 23.89 -12.12 -29.02
CA PHE A 390 23.67 -13.54 -29.32
C PHE A 390 24.16 -13.93 -30.71
N ARG A 391 24.05 -13.04 -31.71
CA ARG A 391 24.60 -13.27 -33.05
C ARG A 391 26.12 -13.41 -33.02
N MET A 392 26.82 -12.47 -32.39
CA MET A 392 28.29 -12.52 -32.25
C MET A 392 28.73 -13.81 -31.55
N ALA A 393 28.05 -14.21 -30.47
CA ALA A 393 28.33 -15.49 -29.81
C ALA A 393 28.08 -16.69 -30.72
N GLY A 394 26.99 -16.70 -31.49
CA GLY A 394 26.69 -17.74 -32.48
C GLY A 394 27.60 -17.75 -33.72
N GLU A 395 28.42 -16.72 -33.90
CA GLU A 395 29.50 -16.64 -34.90
C GLU A 395 30.84 -17.11 -34.33
N GLY A 396 30.91 -17.46 -33.05
CA GLY A 396 32.11 -17.98 -32.40
C GLY A 396 32.93 -16.96 -31.61
N TRP A 397 32.43 -15.73 -31.43
CA TRP A 397 33.13 -14.72 -30.64
C TRP A 397 33.15 -15.09 -29.15
N ARG A 398 34.30 -14.91 -28.51
CA ARG A 398 34.49 -15.15 -27.07
C ARG A 398 33.82 -14.05 -26.25
N ILE A 399 33.40 -14.38 -25.02
CA ILE A 399 32.79 -13.42 -24.09
C ILE A 399 33.67 -12.17 -23.89
N GLY A 400 34.98 -12.35 -23.82
CA GLY A 400 35.94 -11.24 -23.71
C GLY A 400 35.96 -10.34 -24.95
N GLU A 401 35.88 -10.93 -26.15
CA GLU A 401 35.88 -10.21 -27.43
C GLU A 401 34.59 -9.41 -27.61
N ILE A 402 33.44 -10.02 -27.31
CA ILE A 402 32.14 -9.34 -27.29
C ILE A 402 32.18 -8.18 -26.30
N THR A 403 32.72 -8.40 -25.09
CA THR A 403 32.82 -7.34 -24.08
C THR A 403 33.69 -6.18 -24.53
N ARG A 404 34.83 -6.48 -25.17
CA ARG A 404 35.75 -5.47 -25.73
C ARG A 404 35.06 -4.67 -26.83
N TYR A 405 34.45 -5.34 -27.80
CA TYR A 405 33.71 -4.70 -28.88
C TYR A 405 32.62 -3.76 -28.37
N LEU A 406 31.80 -4.20 -27.42
CA LEU A 406 30.74 -3.37 -26.84
C LEU A 406 31.31 -2.09 -26.19
N ASN A 407 32.44 -2.20 -25.48
CA ASN A 407 33.04 -1.07 -24.80
C ASN A 407 33.79 -0.12 -25.74
N GLU A 408 34.44 -0.63 -26.80
CA GLU A 408 35.14 0.16 -27.82
C GLU A 408 34.17 0.95 -28.70
N ASN A 409 32.99 0.40 -28.97
CA ASN A 409 31.91 1.06 -29.72
C ASN A 409 30.99 1.91 -28.82
N GLU A 410 31.42 2.24 -27.60
CA GLU A 410 30.68 3.07 -26.64
C GLU A 410 29.25 2.58 -26.31
N ILE A 411 29.03 1.27 -26.39
CA ILE A 411 27.75 0.66 -26.06
C ILE A 411 27.69 0.42 -24.55
N PHE A 412 26.90 1.23 -23.85
CA PHE A 412 26.77 1.15 -22.39
C PHE A 412 25.52 0.40 -21.93
N THR A 413 25.56 -0.11 -20.70
CA THR A 413 24.39 -0.64 -20.00
C THR A 413 23.33 0.46 -19.76
N GLN A 414 22.09 0.08 -19.41
CA GLN A 414 21.00 1.02 -19.07
C GLN A 414 21.38 2.08 -18.01
N ASN A 415 22.35 1.77 -17.14
CA ASN A 415 22.86 2.68 -16.10
C ASN A 415 24.10 3.46 -16.53
N LYS A 416 24.38 3.55 -17.84
CA LYS A 416 25.57 4.21 -18.43
C LYS A 416 26.91 3.65 -17.91
N ARG A 417 26.97 2.35 -17.61
CA ARG A 417 28.20 1.66 -17.20
C ARG A 417 28.72 0.78 -18.33
N ARG A 418 30.05 0.61 -18.40
CA ARG A 418 30.74 -0.35 -19.28
C ARG A 418 30.28 -1.79 -19.02
N PHE A 419 30.28 -2.62 -20.05
CA PHE A 419 30.01 -4.04 -19.92
C PHE A 419 31.21 -4.76 -19.29
N THR A 420 30.91 -5.71 -18.40
CA THR A 420 31.91 -6.62 -17.83
C THR A 420 31.72 -8.01 -18.43
N PRO A 421 32.77 -8.85 -18.49
CA PRO A 421 32.65 -10.23 -18.98
C PRO A 421 31.57 -11.02 -18.24
N SER A 422 31.46 -10.83 -16.92
CA SER A 422 30.41 -11.45 -16.09
C SER A 422 29.00 -10.97 -16.44
N ALA A 423 28.83 -9.73 -16.91
CA ALA A 423 27.54 -9.23 -17.37
C ALA A 423 27.14 -9.86 -18.71
N VAL A 424 28.06 -9.92 -19.67
CA VAL A 424 27.84 -10.56 -20.98
C VAL A 424 27.57 -12.07 -20.81
N SER A 425 28.36 -12.75 -19.98
CA SER A 425 28.13 -14.15 -19.61
C SER A 425 26.73 -14.38 -19.03
N ARG A 426 26.28 -13.50 -18.12
CA ARG A 426 24.93 -13.59 -17.54
C ARG A 426 23.82 -13.40 -18.58
N ILE A 427 24.05 -12.56 -19.60
CA ILE A 427 23.11 -12.37 -20.71
C ILE A 427 23.02 -13.66 -21.54
N LEU A 428 24.16 -14.16 -22.01
CA LEU A 428 24.23 -15.32 -22.91
C LEU A 428 23.67 -16.61 -22.28
N HIS A 429 23.84 -16.82 -20.98
CA HIS A 429 23.35 -18.02 -20.27
C HIS A 429 21.93 -17.87 -19.71
N ASN A 430 21.22 -16.77 -19.97
CA ASN A 430 19.88 -16.57 -19.44
C ASN A 430 18.83 -17.13 -20.42
N PRO A 431 18.08 -18.19 -20.04
CA PRO A 431 17.06 -18.80 -20.90
C PRO A 431 15.86 -17.86 -21.18
N ALA A 432 15.74 -16.74 -20.44
CA ALA A 432 14.74 -15.71 -20.73
C ALA A 432 14.82 -15.22 -22.18
N TYR A 433 16.01 -15.14 -22.77
CA TYR A 433 16.18 -14.61 -24.12
C TYR A 433 15.60 -15.50 -25.22
N LYS A 434 15.39 -16.79 -24.95
CA LYS A 434 14.67 -17.73 -25.82
C LYS A 434 13.20 -17.94 -25.40
N GLY A 435 12.68 -17.07 -24.54
CA GLY A 435 11.29 -17.08 -24.09
C GLY A 435 11.01 -17.94 -22.86
N ASP A 436 12.00 -18.63 -22.29
CA ASP A 436 11.80 -19.53 -21.14
C ASP A 436 12.05 -18.82 -19.79
N TYR A 437 11.40 -19.27 -18.71
CA TYR A 437 11.57 -18.66 -17.39
C TYR A 437 11.89 -19.69 -16.31
N VAL A 438 12.87 -19.38 -15.45
CA VAL A 438 13.25 -20.22 -14.31
C VAL A 438 12.82 -19.55 -13.00
N CYS A 439 11.77 -20.08 -12.39
CA CYS A 439 11.32 -19.69 -11.06
C CYS A 439 12.23 -20.27 -9.96
N GLN A 440 12.35 -19.55 -8.85
CA GLN A 440 13.18 -19.93 -7.70
C GLN A 440 14.67 -20.14 -8.06
N ARG A 441 15.22 -19.36 -9.00
CA ARG A 441 16.66 -19.35 -9.32
C ARG A 441 17.53 -18.87 -8.14
N TYR A 442 16.95 -18.04 -7.27
CA TYR A 442 17.57 -17.56 -6.04
C TYR A 442 16.56 -17.70 -4.90
N TYR A 443 17.07 -17.88 -3.67
CA TYR A 443 16.26 -17.87 -2.46
C TYR A 443 17.01 -17.16 -1.33
N VAL A 444 16.29 -16.74 -0.30
CA VAL A 444 16.88 -16.15 0.90
C VAL A 444 17.17 -17.27 1.89
N ASN A 445 18.44 -17.47 2.25
CA ASN A 445 18.85 -18.48 3.22
C ASN A 445 18.55 -18.06 4.67
N ASP A 446 18.90 -18.90 5.63
CA ASP A 446 18.62 -18.66 7.07
C ASP A 446 19.38 -17.44 7.62
N GLN A 447 20.52 -17.12 7.01
CA GLN A 447 21.30 -15.90 7.29
C GLN A 447 20.72 -14.64 6.63
N ARG A 448 19.51 -14.70 6.06
CA ARG A 448 18.83 -13.60 5.35
C ARG A 448 19.61 -13.07 4.13
N LYS A 449 20.47 -13.88 3.52
CA LYS A 449 21.21 -13.54 2.29
C LYS A 449 20.53 -14.16 1.08
N LEU A 450 20.44 -13.40 -0.01
CA LEU A 450 19.98 -13.92 -1.30
C LEU A 450 21.10 -14.77 -1.93
N VAL A 451 20.85 -16.06 -2.09
CA VAL A 451 21.80 -17.04 -2.64
C VAL A 451 21.22 -17.71 -3.88
N LYS A 452 22.09 -18.18 -4.77
CA LYS A 452 21.69 -18.95 -5.96
C LYS A 452 21.20 -20.33 -5.51
N ASN A 453 20.08 -20.76 -6.06
CA ASN A 453 19.57 -22.12 -5.88
C ASN A 453 20.38 -23.09 -6.76
N LYS A 454 21.06 -24.04 -6.14
CA LYS A 454 21.82 -25.13 -6.76
C LYS A 454 21.10 -26.48 -6.64
N GLY A 455 19.88 -26.51 -6.11
CA GLY A 455 19.08 -27.72 -5.87
C GLY A 455 18.54 -27.82 -4.44
N GLU A 456 18.90 -26.89 -3.56
CA GLU A 456 18.44 -26.88 -2.15
C GLU A 456 16.94 -26.57 -2.03
N ARG A 457 16.33 -26.01 -3.08
CA ARG A 457 14.90 -25.73 -3.19
C ARG A 457 14.40 -26.17 -4.56
N LYS A 458 13.14 -26.62 -4.64
CA LYS A 458 12.48 -26.92 -5.90
C LYS A 458 12.43 -25.68 -6.80
N ALA A 459 13.09 -25.76 -7.95
CA ALA A 459 13.00 -24.76 -9.02
C ALA A 459 11.96 -25.21 -10.05
N TYR A 460 11.33 -24.25 -10.73
CA TYR A 460 10.33 -24.53 -11.76
C TYR A 460 10.78 -23.91 -13.08
N TYR A 461 10.77 -24.70 -14.14
CA TYR A 461 11.12 -24.28 -15.49
C TYR A 461 9.84 -24.12 -16.30
N ILE A 462 9.59 -22.91 -16.80
CA ILE A 462 8.41 -22.59 -17.61
C ILE A 462 8.88 -22.33 -19.03
N ARG A 463 8.44 -23.16 -19.97
CA ARG A 463 8.74 -22.98 -21.41
C ARG A 463 7.85 -21.89 -22.02
N GLN A 464 8.38 -21.15 -22.99
CA GLN A 464 7.61 -20.21 -23.82
C GLN A 464 6.73 -19.25 -22.99
N ASN A 465 7.31 -18.71 -21.93
CA ASN A 465 6.64 -17.83 -20.98
C ASN A 465 6.31 -16.45 -21.57
N HIS A 466 7.19 -15.93 -22.43
CA HIS A 466 7.11 -14.58 -23.00
C HIS A 466 7.75 -14.54 -24.38
N GLU A 467 7.58 -13.41 -25.09
CA GLU A 467 8.13 -13.22 -26.42
C GLU A 467 9.66 -13.39 -26.43
N PRO A 468 10.22 -14.32 -27.21
CA PRO A 468 11.65 -14.52 -27.29
C PRO A 468 12.31 -13.37 -28.06
N LEU A 469 13.43 -12.84 -27.55
CA LEU A 469 14.26 -11.91 -28.33
C LEU A 469 15.12 -12.64 -29.37
N VAL A 470 15.44 -13.90 -29.09
CA VAL A 470 16.36 -14.74 -29.85
C VAL A 470 15.67 -16.07 -30.11
N THR A 471 15.80 -16.59 -31.33
CA THR A 471 15.22 -17.90 -31.67
C THR A 471 15.92 -19.01 -30.89
N VAL A 472 15.24 -20.15 -30.72
CA VAL A 472 15.81 -21.30 -29.98
C VAL A 472 17.08 -21.78 -30.67
N GLU A 473 17.11 -21.79 -32.01
CA GLU A 473 18.25 -22.23 -32.82
C GLU A 473 19.46 -21.32 -32.62
N LEU A 474 19.27 -19.99 -32.64
CA LEU A 474 20.37 -19.05 -32.40
C LEU A 474 20.88 -19.12 -30.96
N TRP A 475 19.99 -19.33 -29.99
CA TRP A 475 20.38 -19.51 -28.60
C TRP A 475 21.21 -20.78 -28.40
N GLU A 476 20.77 -21.91 -28.97
CA GLU A 476 21.49 -23.19 -28.92
C GLU A 476 22.82 -23.13 -29.65
N LYS A 477 22.87 -22.49 -30.83
CA LYS A 477 24.12 -22.24 -31.56
C LYS A 477 25.11 -21.45 -30.70
N ALA A 478 24.65 -20.37 -30.07
CA ALA A 478 25.48 -19.58 -29.17
C ALA A 478 25.99 -20.40 -27.97
N GLN A 479 25.14 -21.22 -27.33
CA GLN A 479 25.61 -22.10 -26.23
C GLN A 479 26.64 -23.12 -26.71
N LYS A 480 26.46 -23.69 -27.91
CA LYS A 480 27.39 -24.67 -28.48
C LYS A 480 28.77 -24.07 -28.71
N GLU A 481 28.85 -22.90 -29.32
CA GLU A 481 30.14 -22.22 -29.54
C GLU A 481 30.78 -21.76 -28.21
N LEU A 482 29.99 -21.33 -27.24
CA LEU A 482 30.50 -20.97 -25.91
C LEU A 482 31.07 -22.17 -25.13
N ASN A 483 30.55 -23.38 -25.35
CA ASN A 483 31.00 -24.62 -24.69
C ASN A 483 32.16 -25.32 -25.42
N ARG A 484 32.50 -24.90 -26.66
CA ARG A 484 33.64 -25.44 -27.43
C ARG A 484 34.99 -24.91 -26.96
N ILE A 485 34.98 -23.88 -26.13
CA ILE A 485 36.12 -23.11 -25.63
C ILE A 485 36.25 -23.41 -24.14
#